data_AF-A0A8T6E715-F1
#
_entry.id   AF-A0A8T6E715-F1
#
_cell.length_a   1.000
_cell.length_b   1.000
_cell.length_c   1.000
_cell.angle_alpha   90.00
_cell.angle_beta   90.00
_cell.angle_gamma   90.00
#
_symmetry.space_group_name_H-M   'P 1'
#
loop_
_entity.id
_entity.type
_entity.pdbx_description
1 polymer ?
#
loop_
_entity_poly.entity_id
_entity_poly.type
_entity_poly.pdbx_seq_one_letter_code
_entity_poly.pdbx_strand_id
1 'polypeptide(L)'
;MEPTPLRDIVREVVSIPTAPYLERGVREYIRSFAEARGLAHEEDAFGNAYVTYRRGRRRRPLVLGAHMDHPALVVTGVQGDRLDLEFRGGIDASYGNGEPLVLY
;
A
#
# COMPACT_ATOMS: atom_id res chain seq x y z
N MET A 1 17.49 -12.08 -13.75
CA MET A 1 16.81 -12.32 -12.45
C MET A 1 15.72 -13.34 -12.74
N GLU A 2 15.68 -14.44 -11.99
CA GLU A 2 14.53 -15.34 -12.02
C GLU A 2 13.25 -14.55 -11.65
N PRO A 3 12.10 -14.81 -12.28
CA PRO A 3 10.86 -14.15 -11.93
C PRO A 3 10.46 -14.48 -10.49
N THR A 4 10.20 -13.46 -9.66
CA THR A 4 9.59 -13.66 -8.34
C THR A 4 8.19 -14.29 -8.55
N PRO A 5 7.86 -15.41 -7.89
CA PRO A 5 6.53 -16.01 -8.01
C PRO A 5 5.44 -15.04 -7.54
N LEU A 6 4.32 -14.96 -8.28
CA LEU A 6 3.22 -14.04 -7.98
C LEU A 6 2.71 -14.19 -6.54
N ARG A 7 2.58 -15.41 -6.05
CA ARG A 7 2.14 -15.70 -4.67
C ARG A 7 3.03 -15.01 -3.64
N ASP A 8 4.33 -14.98 -3.88
CA ASP A 8 5.28 -14.44 -2.93
C ASP A 8 5.21 -12.91 -2.93
N ILE A 9 5.07 -12.28 -4.12
CA ILE A 9 4.77 -10.84 -4.25
C ILE A 9 3.47 -10.48 -3.52
N VAL A 10 2.40 -11.25 -3.75
CA VAL A 10 1.10 -11.01 -3.09
C VAL A 10 1.26 -11.07 -1.58
N ARG A 11 1.91 -12.12 -1.06
CA ARG A 11 2.14 -12.28 0.38
C ARG A 11 2.94 -11.11 0.95
N GLU A 12 4.02 -10.70 0.29
CA GLU A 12 4.85 -9.58 0.72
C GLU A 12 4.05 -8.29 0.80
N VAL A 13 3.31 -7.93 -0.25
CA VAL A 13 2.53 -6.68 -0.32
C VAL A 13 1.39 -6.67 0.69
N VAL A 14 0.57 -7.72 0.75
CA VAL A 14 -0.64 -7.74 1.60
C VAL A 14 -0.32 -7.93 3.09
N SER A 15 0.92 -8.27 3.43
CA SER A 15 1.37 -8.31 4.83
C SER A 15 1.84 -6.94 5.34
N ILE A 16 1.96 -5.93 4.46
CA ILE A 16 2.36 -4.59 4.86
C ILE A 16 1.15 -3.85 5.44
N PRO A 17 1.22 -3.38 6.70
CA PRO A 17 0.17 -2.57 7.29
C PRO A 17 -0.02 -1.28 6.49
N THR A 18 -1.28 -0.96 6.19
CA THR A 18 -1.65 0.24 5.43
C THR A 18 -3.07 0.63 5.80
N ALA A 19 -3.35 1.93 5.70
CA ALA A 19 -4.67 2.51 5.84
C ALA A 19 -4.76 3.69 4.85
N PRO A 20 -5.97 4.17 4.53
CA PRO A 20 -6.10 5.43 3.79
C PRO A 20 -5.28 6.54 4.45
N TYR A 21 -4.40 7.17 3.65
CA TYR A 21 -3.42 8.20 4.00
C TYR A 21 -2.21 7.73 4.84
N LEU A 22 -2.04 6.43 5.06
CA LEU A 22 -0.96 5.82 5.83
C LEU A 22 -0.26 4.70 5.04
N GLU A 23 0.06 4.95 3.76
CA GLU A 23 0.53 3.94 2.81
C GLU A 23 2.07 3.83 2.70
N ARG A 24 2.82 4.44 3.64
CA ARG A 24 4.29 4.57 3.55
C ARG A 24 4.99 3.23 3.31
N GLY A 25 4.61 2.18 4.04
CA GLY A 25 5.24 0.87 3.91
C GLY A 25 5.07 0.27 2.51
N VAL A 26 3.87 0.40 1.93
CA VAL A 26 3.58 -0.12 0.59
C VAL A 26 4.36 0.69 -0.46
N ARG A 27 4.46 2.01 -0.31
CA ARG A 27 5.31 2.85 -1.18
C ARG A 27 6.78 2.44 -1.14
N GLU A 28 7.33 2.21 0.06
CA GLU A 28 8.72 1.79 0.22
C GLU A 28 8.98 0.42 -0.44
N TYR A 29 8.02 -0.50 -0.35
CA TYR A 29 8.07 -1.76 -1.08
C TYR A 29 8.06 -1.56 -2.60
N ILE A 30 7.16 -0.74 -3.13
CA ILE A 30 7.08 -0.43 -4.57
C ILE A 30 8.38 0.20 -5.08
N ARG A 31 8.95 1.16 -4.35
CA ARG A 31 10.24 1.78 -4.67
C ARG A 31 11.34 0.72 -4.77
N SER A 32 11.47 -0.11 -3.73
CA SER A 32 12.49 -1.17 -3.69
C SER A 32 12.31 -2.19 -4.81
N PHE A 33 11.06 -2.55 -5.12
CA PHE A 33 10.71 -3.44 -6.21
C PHE A 33 11.13 -2.88 -7.59
N ALA A 34 10.90 -1.58 -7.80
CA ALA A 34 11.27 -0.87 -9.02
C ALA A 34 12.79 -0.72 -9.16
N GLU A 35 13.48 -0.29 -8.10
CA GLU A 35 14.93 -0.13 -8.05
C GLU A 35 15.66 -1.44 -8.36
N ALA A 36 15.25 -2.55 -7.73
CA ALA A 36 15.83 -3.87 -7.98
C ALA A 36 15.74 -4.29 -9.45
N ARG A 37 14.78 -3.75 -10.21
CA ARG A 37 14.52 -4.06 -11.63
C ARG A 37 15.01 -2.98 -12.59
N GLY A 38 15.66 -1.93 -12.09
CA GLY A 38 16.13 -0.80 -12.89
C GLY A 38 14.99 -0.02 -13.55
N LEU A 39 13.81 0.01 -12.91
CA LEU A 39 12.65 0.79 -13.36
C LEU A 39 12.70 2.19 -12.76
N ALA A 40 12.26 3.19 -13.53
CA ALA A 40 12.14 4.55 -13.02
C ALA A 40 10.97 4.63 -12.03
N HIS A 41 11.20 5.27 -10.89
CA HIS A 41 10.24 5.44 -9.81
C HIS A 41 10.13 6.93 -9.46
N GLU A 42 8.90 7.42 -9.35
CA GLU A 42 8.58 8.80 -8.96
C GLU A 42 7.40 8.80 -7.98
N GLU A 43 7.35 9.78 -7.08
CA GLU A 43 6.23 9.99 -6.16
C GLU A 43 5.67 11.40 -6.37
N ASP A 44 4.34 11.55 -6.32
CA ASP A 44 3.72 12.87 -6.30
C ASP A 44 3.57 13.43 -4.87
N ALA A 45 3.06 14.65 -4.75
CA ALA A 45 2.85 15.31 -3.47
C ALA A 45 1.79 14.64 -2.56
N PHE A 46 0.98 13.73 -3.11
CA PHE A 46 -0.04 12.97 -2.38
C PHE A 46 0.44 11.57 -2.00
N GLY A 47 1.64 11.18 -2.43
CA GLY A 47 2.22 9.87 -2.17
C GLY A 47 1.79 8.80 -3.17
N ASN A 48 1.22 9.15 -4.33
CA ASN A 48 1.03 8.17 -5.40
C ASN A 48 2.40 7.79 -5.98
N ALA A 49 2.66 6.49 -6.10
CA ALA A 49 3.90 5.96 -6.67
C ALA A 49 3.72 5.63 -8.16
N TYR A 50 4.62 6.14 -8.99
CA TYR A 50 4.66 5.91 -10.43
C TYR A 50 5.86 5.07 -10.81
N VAL A 51 5.62 3.84 -11.28
CA VAL A 51 6.67 2.97 -11.84
C VAL A 51 6.59 3.00 -13.37
N THR A 52 7.64 3.51 -14.01
CA THR A 52 7.67 3.65 -15.47
C THR A 52 8.52 2.57 -16.11
N TYR A 53 7.88 1.75 -16.96
CA TYR A 53 8.56 0.84 -17.87
C TYR A 53 8.65 1.44 -19.27
N ARG A 54 9.88 1.66 -19.77
CA ARG A 54 10.14 2.16 -21.13
C ARG A 54 10.83 1.10 -21.97
N ARG A 55 10.16 0.63 -23.02
CA ARG A 55 10.77 -0.20 -24.07
C ARG A 55 10.27 0.23 -25.44
N GLY A 56 11.20 0.50 -26.37
CA GLY A 56 10.90 0.98 -27.72
C GLY A 56 10.48 2.46 -27.78
N ARG A 57 10.02 2.92 -28.95
CA ARG A 57 9.68 4.34 -29.25
C ARG A 57 8.18 4.66 -29.14
N ARG A 58 7.45 4.06 -28.19
CA ARG A 58 5.99 4.21 -28.13
C ARG A 58 5.57 5.68 -27.95
N ARG A 59 4.67 6.16 -28.82
CA ARG A 59 4.18 7.56 -28.85
C ARG A 59 3.04 7.84 -27.86
N ARG A 60 2.42 6.80 -27.26
CA ARG A 60 1.29 6.94 -26.33
C ARG A 60 1.54 6.08 -25.09
N PRO A 61 1.51 6.65 -23.87
CA PRO A 61 1.65 5.88 -22.64
C PRO A 61 0.39 5.04 -22.37
N LEU A 62 0.57 3.85 -21.80
CA LEU A 62 -0.49 3.05 -21.18
C LEU A 62 -0.28 3.17 -19.66
N VAL A 63 -1.34 3.53 -18.94
CA VAL A 63 -1.31 3.66 -17.47
C VAL A 63 -2.19 2.55 -16.88
N LEU A 64 -1.61 1.78 -15.96
CA LEU A 64 -2.32 0.80 -15.15
C LEU A 64 -2.37 1.34 -13.71
N GLY A 65 -3.55 1.40 -13.12
CA GLY A 65 -3.76 1.95 -11.77
C GLY A 65 -4.19 0.86 -10.78
N ALA A 66 -3.64 0.95 -9.57
CA ALA A 66 -4.06 0.22 -8.39
C ALA A 66 -3.89 1.13 -7.17
N HIS A 67 -4.69 0.92 -6.12
CA HIS A 67 -4.57 1.67 -4.87
C HIS A 67 -3.71 0.89 -3.86
N MET A 68 -3.08 1.59 -2.91
CA MET A 68 -2.12 1.01 -1.95
C MET A 68 -2.73 0.77 -0.56
N ASP A 69 -3.88 1.36 -0.28
CA ASP A 69 -4.56 1.32 1.00
C ASP A 69 -5.46 0.09 1.15
N HIS A 70 -5.68 -0.28 2.40
CA HIS A 70 -6.65 -1.29 2.83
C HIS A 70 -7.47 -0.71 3.99
N PRO A 71 -8.73 -1.16 4.16
CA PRO A 71 -9.52 -0.74 5.30
C PRO A 71 -8.82 -1.06 6.63
N ALA A 72 -8.79 -0.08 7.54
CA ALA A 72 -8.11 -0.23 8.82
C ALA A 72 -8.69 0.71 9.89
N LEU A 73 -8.27 0.48 11.14
CA LEU A 73 -8.57 1.34 12.29
C LEU A 73 -7.37 2.22 12.60
N VAL A 74 -7.58 3.52 12.74
CA VAL A 74 -6.55 4.51 13.07
C VAL A 74 -6.80 5.04 14.47
N VAL A 75 -5.77 5.02 15.32
CA VAL A 75 -5.85 5.57 16.67
C VAL A 75 -5.99 7.08 16.61
N THR A 76 -7.05 7.62 17.20
CA THR A 76 -7.32 9.07 17.30
C THR A 76 -7.20 9.59 18.73
N GLY A 77 -7.20 8.70 19.72
CA GLY A 77 -7.10 9.06 21.12
C GLY A 77 -6.72 7.87 22.00
N VAL A 78 -6.24 8.18 23.21
CA VAL A 78 -5.90 7.20 24.24
C VAL A 78 -6.61 7.61 25.53
N GLN A 79 -7.40 6.70 26.09
CA GLN A 79 -8.16 6.91 27.32
C GLN A 79 -7.88 5.77 28.30
N GLY A 80 -6.86 5.93 29.14
CA GLY A 80 -6.45 4.90 30.09
C GLY A 80 -6.01 3.62 29.37
N ASP A 81 -6.79 2.55 29.51
CA ASP A 81 -6.57 1.25 28.87
C ASP A 81 -7.37 1.08 27.56
N ARG A 82 -8.04 2.13 27.07
CA ARG A 82 -8.83 2.13 25.83
C ARG A 82 -8.22 3.04 24.77
N LEU A 83 -8.45 2.68 23.52
CA LEU A 83 -8.09 3.48 22.35
C LEU A 83 -9.37 3.97 21.68
N ASP A 84 -9.38 5.25 21.32
CA ASP A 84 -10.38 5.78 20.38
C ASP A 84 -9.88 5.47 18.96
N LEU A 85 -10.71 4.81 18.17
CA LEU A 85 -10.37 4.35 16.83
C LEU A 85 -11.31 4.96 15.80
N GLU A 86 -10.73 5.45 14.70
CA GLU A 86 -11.44 5.85 13.49
C GLU A 86 -11.31 4.72 12.46
N PHE A 87 -12.44 4.19 11.97
CA PHE A 87 -12.41 3.28 10.85
C PHE A 87 -12.24 4.05 9.54
N ARG A 88 -11.21 3.70 8.75
CA ARG A 88 -10.96 4.28 7.43
C ARG A 88 -11.09 3.21 6.36
N GLY A 89 -12.02 3.41 5.43
CA GLY A 89 -12.26 2.52 4.30
C GLY A 89 -13.69 2.64 3.76
N GLY A 90 -13.95 2.04 2.60
CA GLY A 90 -15.26 2.07 1.93
C GLY A 90 -16.21 0.94 2.32
N ILE A 91 -15.88 0.18 3.37
CA ILE A 91 -16.70 -0.94 3.87
C ILE A 91 -17.25 -0.62 5.27
N ASP A 92 -18.19 -1.42 5.74
CA ASP A 92 -18.78 -1.23 7.06
C ASP A 92 -17.76 -1.52 8.18
N ALA A 93 -17.74 -0.71 9.25
CA ALA A 93 -16.81 -0.90 10.36
C ALA A 93 -17.08 -2.20 11.15
N SER A 94 -18.29 -2.78 11.04
CA SER A 94 -18.65 -4.02 11.73
C SER A 94 -17.84 -5.23 11.31
N TYR A 95 -17.17 -5.20 10.15
CA TYR A 95 -16.21 -6.25 9.76
C TYR A 95 -15.00 -6.34 10.69
N GLY A 96 -14.70 -5.30 11.48
CA GLY A 96 -13.66 -5.33 12.51
C GLY A 96 -14.11 -5.92 13.85
N ASN A 97 -15.39 -6.24 14.02
CA ASN A 97 -15.91 -6.70 15.32
C ASN A 97 -15.38 -8.08 15.67
N GLY A 98 -14.58 -8.17 16.75
CA GLY A 98 -14.01 -9.43 17.23
C GLY A 98 -12.73 -9.86 16.52
N GLU A 99 -12.27 -9.10 15.53
CA GLU A 99 -11.02 -9.38 14.83
C GLU A 99 -9.80 -8.99 15.69
N PRO A 100 -8.73 -9.81 15.68
CA PRO A 100 -7.49 -9.44 16.34
C PRO A 100 -6.79 -8.31 15.55
N LEU A 101 -6.38 -7.27 16.27
CA LEU A 101 -5.68 -6.12 15.70
C LEU A 101 -4.23 -6.06 16.21
N VAL A 102 -3.34 -5.57 15.34
CA VAL A 102 -1.95 -5.26 15.68
C VAL A 102 -1.76 -3.75 15.50
N LEU A 103 -1.17 -3.10 16.50
CA LEU A 103 -0.78 -1.69 16.43
C LEU A 103 0.65 -1.59 15.89
N TYR A 104 0.88 -0.59 15.04
CA TYR A 104 2.16 -0.34 14.35
C TYR A 104 2.68 1.08 14.62
#